data_AF-A0A7Y3ICC6-F1
#
_entry.id   AF-A0A7Y3ICC6-F1
#
_cell.length_a   1.000
_cell.length_b   1.000
_cell.length_c   1.000
_cell.angle_alpha   90.00
_cell.angle_beta   90.00
_cell.angle_gamma   90.00
#
_symmetry.space_group_name_H-M   'P 1'
#
loop_
_entity.id
_entity.type
_entity.pdbx_description
1 polymer ?
#
loop_
_entity_poly.entity_id
_entity_poly.type
_entity_poly.pdbx_seq_one_letter_code
_entity_poly.pdbx_strand_id
1 'polypeptide(L)'
;MTLGLAFGFGCGTPEESFDLVIADGRVMDPETGLDAVRNVGVRDGVIAAVSETSLTGARVVDAAGLVVAPGFIDLHAHGQQEEAYGYMVRDGVTTALELEVGTGDVAGWYAQRAGGQIVNYGVSIGHIPVRMIRMADPGFFLPAGSGGSGMASGDDVVAMAEAIGAGLEEGAVGVGFGLAYTPAATTEEFEAMLRVAAT
;
A
#
# COMPACT_ATOMS: atom_id res chain seq x y z
N MET A 1 -14.33 -5.97 -72.21
CA MET A 1 -14.87 -5.06 -71.19
C MET A 1 -15.49 -5.95 -70.11
N THR A 2 -14.68 -6.41 -69.17
CA THR A 2 -15.14 -7.19 -68.02
C THR A 2 -14.27 -6.77 -66.85
N LEU A 3 -14.81 -5.88 -66.02
CA LEU A 3 -14.17 -5.32 -64.85
C LEU A 3 -14.31 -6.36 -63.72
N GLY A 4 -13.21 -7.01 -63.34
CA GLY A 4 -13.17 -7.88 -62.16
C GLY A 4 -12.99 -7.04 -60.90
N LEU A 5 -14.04 -6.90 -60.10
CA LEU A 5 -14.00 -6.23 -58.81
C LEU A 5 -13.54 -7.25 -57.75
N ALA A 6 -12.28 -7.17 -57.33
CA ALA A 6 -11.77 -7.95 -56.21
C ALA A 6 -12.12 -7.22 -54.90
N PHE A 7 -13.10 -7.72 -54.15
CA PHE A 7 -13.30 -7.34 -52.75
C PHE A 7 -12.29 -8.08 -51.89
N GLY A 8 -11.20 -7.41 -51.53
CA GLY A 8 -10.31 -7.86 -50.47
C GLY A 8 -10.97 -7.61 -49.11
N PHE A 9 -11.54 -8.65 -48.50
CA PHE A 9 -11.79 -8.64 -47.05
C PHE A 9 -10.44 -8.81 -46.36
N GLY A 10 -9.81 -7.69 -46.02
CA GLY A 10 -8.77 -7.70 -45.00
C GLY A 10 -9.42 -8.05 -43.67
N CYS A 11 -9.24 -9.27 -43.18
CA CYS A 11 -9.38 -9.56 -41.76
C CYS A 11 -8.29 -8.77 -41.04
N GLY A 12 -8.58 -7.51 -40.70
CA GLY A 12 -7.91 -6.88 -39.58
C GLY A 12 -8.33 -7.69 -38.35
N THR A 13 -7.39 -8.44 -37.78
CA THR A 13 -7.52 -8.82 -36.36
C THR A 13 -7.80 -7.52 -35.61
N PRO A 14 -8.83 -7.44 -34.74
CA PRO A 14 -8.96 -6.30 -33.86
C PRO A 14 -7.63 -6.22 -33.12
N GLU A 15 -6.88 -5.15 -33.36
CA GLU A 15 -5.75 -4.81 -32.53
C GLU A 15 -6.31 -4.80 -31.10
N GLU A 16 -5.91 -5.73 -30.24
CA GLU A 16 -6.50 -5.84 -28.90
C GLU A 16 -6.18 -4.56 -28.12
N SER A 17 -7.06 -3.57 -28.23
CA SER A 17 -6.83 -2.23 -27.71
C SER A 17 -6.70 -2.28 -26.20
N PHE A 18 -5.68 -1.63 -25.64
CA PHE A 18 -5.52 -1.45 -24.21
C PHE A 18 -6.50 -0.39 -23.67
N ASP A 19 -6.79 -0.42 -22.37
CA ASP A 19 -7.59 0.63 -21.72
C ASP A 19 -6.77 1.92 -21.59
N LEU A 20 -5.49 1.77 -21.24
CA LEU A 20 -4.51 2.84 -21.13
C LEU A 20 -3.19 2.41 -21.78
N VAL A 21 -2.59 3.32 -22.55
CA VAL A 21 -1.21 3.22 -23.00
C VAL A 21 -0.42 4.39 -22.42
N ILE A 22 0.72 4.10 -21.78
CA ILE A 22 1.74 5.09 -21.46
C ILE A 22 2.82 4.95 -22.55
N ALA A 23 2.90 5.93 -23.45
CA ALA A 23 3.70 5.84 -24.66
C ALA A 23 5.07 6.52 -24.50
N ASP A 24 6.08 5.93 -25.15
CA ASP A 24 7.42 6.51 -25.36
C ASP A 24 8.16 7.00 -24.09
N GLY A 25 7.80 6.45 -22.93
CA GLY A 25 8.44 6.75 -21.65
C GLY A 25 9.71 5.94 -21.44
N ARG A 26 10.69 6.49 -20.71
CA ARG A 26 11.81 5.70 -20.18
C ARG A 26 11.28 4.82 -19.04
N VAL A 27 10.95 3.59 -19.36
CA VAL A 27 10.43 2.62 -18.39
C VAL A 27 11.59 2.07 -17.56
N MET A 28 11.45 2.19 -16.24
CA MET A 28 12.36 1.63 -15.24
C MET A 28 11.65 0.53 -14.47
N ASP A 29 12.09 -0.72 -14.64
CA ASP A 29 11.59 -1.86 -13.88
C ASP A 29 12.76 -2.53 -13.12
N PRO A 30 12.83 -2.34 -11.79
CA PRO A 30 13.87 -2.93 -10.96
C PRO A 30 13.90 -4.46 -10.95
N GLU A 31 12.76 -5.14 -11.14
CA GLU A 31 12.70 -6.61 -11.08
C GLU A 31 13.43 -7.24 -12.26
N THR A 32 13.21 -6.70 -13.46
CA THR A 32 13.86 -7.18 -14.69
C THR A 32 15.17 -6.45 -15.02
N GLY A 33 15.46 -5.34 -14.33
CA GLY A 33 16.58 -4.45 -14.63
C GLY A 33 16.40 -3.64 -15.91
N LEU A 34 15.16 -3.56 -16.43
CA LEU A 34 14.84 -2.79 -17.62
C LEU A 34 14.99 -1.29 -17.33
N ASP A 35 15.73 -0.62 -18.20
CA ASP A 35 15.90 0.83 -18.23
C ASP A 35 16.00 1.28 -19.69
N ALA A 36 14.85 1.47 -20.34
CA ALA A 36 14.79 1.81 -21.76
C ALA A 36 13.48 2.50 -22.15
N VAL A 37 13.47 3.17 -23.30
CA VAL A 37 12.24 3.73 -23.86
C VAL A 37 11.30 2.61 -24.30
N ARG A 38 10.07 2.58 -23.76
CA ARG A 38 9.07 1.56 -24.02
C ARG A 38 7.66 2.16 -23.98
N ASN A 39 6.70 1.39 -24.47
CA ASN A 39 5.27 1.64 -24.33
C ASN A 39 4.69 0.64 -23.32
N VAL A 40 3.89 1.12 -22.37
CA VAL A 40 3.24 0.28 -21.36
C VAL A 40 1.74 0.22 -21.66
N GLY A 41 1.22 -0.97 -21.91
CA GLY A 41 -0.21 -1.22 -22.12
C GLY A 41 -0.86 -1.77 -20.86
N VAL A 42 -1.94 -1.14 -20.40
CA VAL A 42 -2.75 -1.56 -19.25
C VAL A 42 -4.11 -2.02 -19.72
N ARG A 43 -4.56 -3.17 -19.21
CA ARG A 43 -5.87 -3.75 -19.48
C ARG A 43 -6.46 -4.29 -18.19
N ASP A 44 -7.73 -3.99 -17.91
CA ASP A 44 -8.43 -4.44 -16.70
C ASP A 44 -7.64 -4.14 -15.40
N GLY A 45 -6.96 -2.99 -15.36
CA GLY A 45 -6.16 -2.54 -14.23
C GLY A 45 -4.79 -3.23 -14.05
N VAL A 46 -4.41 -4.15 -14.94
CA VAL A 46 -3.11 -4.83 -14.91
C VAL A 46 -2.21 -4.39 -16.06
N ILE A 47 -0.90 -4.39 -15.84
CA ILE A 47 0.08 -4.20 -16.91
C ILE A 47 0.04 -5.45 -17.79
N ALA A 48 -0.49 -5.30 -19.01
CA ALA A 48 -0.68 -6.38 -19.96
C ALA A 48 0.43 -6.46 -21.02
N ALA A 49 1.17 -5.37 -21.24
CA ALA A 49 2.32 -5.34 -22.13
C ALA A 49 3.35 -4.27 -21.75
N VAL A 50 4.63 -4.58 -21.96
CA VAL A 50 5.73 -3.61 -22.04
C VAL A 50 6.42 -3.84 -23.38
N SER A 51 6.34 -2.86 -24.29
CA SER A 51 6.63 -3.05 -25.71
C SER A 51 7.66 -2.07 -26.25
N GLU A 52 8.52 -2.54 -27.15
CA GLU A 52 9.41 -1.69 -27.96
C GLU A 52 8.66 -0.94 -29.06
N THR A 53 7.59 -1.52 -29.58
CA THR A 53 6.75 -0.91 -30.62
C THR A 53 5.56 -0.21 -30.01
N SER A 54 5.03 0.78 -30.73
CA SER A 54 3.82 1.51 -30.33
C SER A 54 2.64 0.57 -30.07
N LEU A 55 1.82 0.95 -29.09
CA LEU A 55 0.60 0.25 -28.72
C LEU A 55 -0.60 1.17 -28.96
N THR A 56 -1.78 0.59 -29.19
CA THR A 56 -3.04 1.32 -29.31
C THR A 56 -3.91 1.09 -28.08
N GLY A 57 -4.56 2.14 -27.59
CA GLY A 57 -5.47 2.03 -26.46
C GLY A 57 -6.51 3.15 -26.42
N ALA A 58 -7.55 2.94 -25.62
CA ALA A 58 -8.67 3.87 -25.46
C ALA A 58 -8.22 5.23 -24.90
N ARG A 59 -7.22 5.21 -24.01
CA ARG A 59 -6.52 6.41 -23.52
C ARG A 59 -5.02 6.26 -23.77
N VAL A 60 -4.40 7.32 -24.26
CA VAL A 60 -2.93 7.38 -24.45
C VAL A 60 -2.38 8.55 -23.64
N VAL A 61 -1.32 8.29 -22.88
CA VAL A 61 -0.51 9.28 -22.17
C VAL A 61 0.85 9.32 -22.83
N ASP A 62 1.21 10.44 -23.44
CA ASP A 62 2.56 10.67 -23.98
C ASP A 62 3.54 10.96 -22.84
N ALA A 63 4.50 10.06 -22.65
CA ALA A 63 5.55 10.16 -21.63
C ALA A 63 6.93 10.39 -22.24
N ALA A 64 7.01 10.88 -23.48
CA ALA A 64 8.29 11.18 -24.13
C ALA A 64 9.15 12.14 -23.28
N GLY A 65 10.40 11.74 -23.03
CA GLY A 65 11.33 12.49 -22.18
C GLY A 65 11.05 12.41 -20.68
N LEU A 66 10.04 11.64 -20.26
CA LEU A 66 9.71 11.38 -18.86
C LEU A 66 10.10 9.94 -18.47
N VAL A 67 10.08 9.69 -17.15
CA VAL A 67 10.29 8.36 -16.58
C VAL A 67 8.93 7.73 -16.28
N VAL A 68 8.82 6.43 -16.56
CA VAL A 68 7.70 5.59 -16.15
C VAL A 68 8.26 4.55 -15.19
N ALA A 69 7.83 4.60 -13.94
CA ALA A 69 8.29 3.71 -12.88
C ALA A 69 7.08 3.06 -12.19
N PRO A 70 7.27 1.96 -11.44
CA PRO A 70 6.28 1.49 -10.48
C PRO A 70 5.88 2.63 -9.55
N GLY A 71 4.60 2.67 -9.19
CA GLY A 71 4.11 3.63 -8.21
C GLY A 71 4.83 3.45 -6.87
N PHE A 72 5.10 4.55 -6.17
CA PHE A 72 5.85 4.48 -4.92
C PHE A 72 5.01 3.86 -3.81
N ILE A 73 5.70 3.13 -2.93
CA ILE A 73 5.15 2.53 -1.72
C ILE A 73 5.75 3.29 -0.54
N ASP A 74 4.91 4.06 0.14
CA ASP A 74 5.27 4.75 1.37
C ASP A 74 4.96 3.85 2.57
N LEU A 75 6.01 3.42 3.26
CA LEU A 75 5.91 2.53 4.42
C LEU A 75 5.67 3.29 5.73
N HIS A 76 5.77 4.62 5.72
CA HIS A 76 5.81 5.43 6.93
C HIS A 76 4.88 6.65 6.81
N ALA A 77 3.58 6.37 6.68
CA ALA A 77 2.55 7.38 6.47
C ALA A 77 1.58 7.47 7.65
N HIS A 78 1.50 8.64 8.29
CA HIS A 78 0.48 8.93 9.32
C HIS A 78 -0.77 9.63 8.78
N GLY A 79 -0.65 10.25 7.61
CA GLY A 79 -1.76 10.89 6.92
C GLY A 79 -2.72 9.84 6.36
N GLN A 80 -3.85 9.67 7.02
CA GLN A 80 -4.73 8.52 6.81
C GLN A 80 -6.13 8.86 6.30
N GLN A 81 -6.31 10.09 5.84
CA GLN A 81 -7.55 10.63 5.30
C GLN A 81 -7.39 10.92 3.82
N GLU A 82 -8.51 10.96 3.07
CA GLU A 82 -8.55 11.23 1.63
C GLU A 82 -7.70 12.44 1.21
N GLU A 83 -7.74 13.52 2.01
CA GLU A 83 -6.99 14.74 1.73
C GLU A 83 -5.46 14.53 1.83
N ALA A 84 -5.01 13.75 2.81
CA ALA A 84 -3.61 13.37 2.96
C ALA A 84 -3.15 12.46 1.82
N TYR A 85 -3.96 11.45 1.48
CA TYR A 85 -3.71 10.58 0.32
C TYR A 85 -3.62 11.38 -0.98
N GLY A 86 -4.40 12.45 -1.12
CA GLY A 86 -4.34 13.34 -2.27
C GLY A 86 -2.96 14.01 -2.42
N TYR A 87 -2.32 14.39 -1.31
CA TYR A 87 -0.95 14.92 -1.36
C TYR A 87 0.05 13.82 -1.76
N MET A 88 -0.08 12.62 -1.18
CA MET A 88 0.80 11.48 -1.50
C MET A 88 0.75 11.09 -2.97
N VAL A 89 -0.44 11.05 -3.59
CA VAL A 89 -0.60 10.77 -5.03
C VAL A 89 0.15 11.79 -5.90
N ARG A 90 0.22 13.06 -5.48
CA ARG A 90 0.98 14.09 -6.22
C ARG A 90 2.48 13.89 -6.16
N ASP A 91 2.97 13.16 -5.15
CA ASP A 91 4.36 12.75 -5.02
C ASP A 91 4.64 11.40 -5.70
N GLY A 92 3.65 10.79 -6.35
CA GLY A 92 3.78 9.50 -7.05
C GLY A 92 3.54 8.27 -6.17
N VAL A 93 3.07 8.45 -4.94
CA VAL A 93 2.70 7.35 -4.04
C VAL A 93 1.39 6.72 -4.52
N THR A 94 1.40 5.40 -4.65
CA THR A 94 0.23 4.59 -5.00
C THR A 94 -0.17 3.65 -3.88
N THR A 95 0.71 3.41 -2.91
CA THR A 95 0.44 2.60 -1.72
C THR A 95 0.97 3.33 -0.49
N ALA A 96 0.11 3.61 0.48
CA ALA A 96 0.47 4.29 1.72
C ALA A 96 0.14 3.39 2.91
N LEU A 97 1.16 3.08 3.72
CA LEU A 97 1.04 2.19 4.87
C LEU A 97 1.36 2.93 6.17
N GLU A 98 0.47 2.80 7.15
CA GLU A 98 0.77 3.19 8.53
C GLU A 98 1.38 1.98 9.23
N LEU A 99 2.71 1.94 9.33
CA LEU A 99 3.41 0.80 9.93
C LEU A 99 4.10 1.12 11.25
N GLU A 100 4.24 2.39 11.63
CA GLU A 100 4.95 2.76 12.86
C GLU A 100 4.03 2.71 14.08
N VAL A 101 3.06 3.61 14.15
CA VAL A 101 2.15 3.69 15.31
C VAL A 101 1.05 2.64 15.18
N GLY A 102 0.55 2.44 13.96
CA GLY A 102 -0.50 1.46 13.68
C GLY A 102 -1.86 1.86 14.26
N THR A 103 -2.71 0.85 14.45
CA THR A 103 -4.04 0.97 15.10
C THR A 103 -4.18 -0.03 16.24
N GLY A 104 -5.11 0.21 17.16
CA GLY A 104 -5.54 -0.77 18.16
C GLY A 104 -6.84 -1.50 17.79
N ASP A 105 -7.45 -1.13 16.66
CA ASP A 105 -8.69 -1.69 16.11
C ASP A 105 -8.53 -1.83 14.60
N VAL A 106 -8.11 -3.01 14.16
CA VAL A 106 -7.77 -3.28 12.74
C VAL A 106 -9.04 -3.43 11.91
N ALA A 107 -10.01 -4.22 12.40
CA ALA A 107 -11.32 -4.34 11.79
C ALA A 107 -12.00 -2.98 11.58
N GLY A 108 -12.04 -2.13 12.61
CA GLY A 108 -12.62 -0.78 12.52
C GLY A 108 -11.84 0.13 11.58
N TRP A 109 -10.51 0.01 11.53
CA TRP A 109 -9.66 0.79 10.63
C TRP A 109 -9.93 0.47 9.15
N TYR A 110 -10.09 -0.81 8.81
CA TYR A 110 -10.45 -1.23 7.44
C TYR A 110 -11.91 -0.91 7.11
N ALA A 111 -12.83 -1.03 8.07
CA ALA A 111 -14.24 -0.70 7.87
C ALA A 111 -14.43 0.77 7.46
N GLN A 112 -13.67 1.70 8.06
CA GLN A 112 -13.68 3.12 7.68
C GLN A 112 -13.25 3.37 6.22
N ARG A 113 -12.54 2.42 5.60
CA ARG A 113 -12.04 2.50 4.22
C ARG A 113 -12.76 1.58 3.25
N ALA A 114 -13.84 0.91 3.67
CA ALA A 114 -14.59 -0.02 2.83
C ALA A 114 -15.19 0.63 1.56
N GLY A 115 -15.33 1.97 1.54
CA GLY A 115 -15.72 2.73 0.36
C GLY A 115 -14.65 2.85 -0.73
N GLY A 116 -13.44 2.31 -0.51
CA GLY A 116 -12.27 2.51 -1.36
C GLY A 116 -11.55 3.82 -1.05
N GLN A 117 -10.30 3.91 -1.49
CA GLN A 117 -9.44 5.10 -1.37
C GLN A 117 -8.68 5.31 -2.68
N ILE A 118 -8.16 6.51 -2.88
CA ILE A 118 -7.35 6.86 -4.06
C ILE A 118 -5.94 6.23 -4.10
N VAL A 119 -5.51 5.61 -3.01
CA VAL A 119 -4.28 4.81 -2.90
C VAL A 119 -4.61 3.41 -2.38
N ASN A 120 -3.72 2.45 -2.61
CA ASN A 120 -3.71 1.23 -1.81
C ASN A 120 -3.32 1.58 -0.37
N TYR A 121 -3.88 0.86 0.59
CA TYR A 121 -3.70 1.17 2.00
C TYR A 121 -3.54 -0.09 2.85
N GLY A 122 -2.86 0.06 3.98
CA GLY A 122 -2.68 -0.98 4.99
C GLY A 122 -2.19 -0.37 6.29
N VAL A 123 -2.34 -1.14 7.36
CA VAL A 123 -2.02 -0.70 8.72
C VAL A 123 -1.36 -1.82 9.50
N SER A 124 -0.45 -1.47 10.41
CA SER A 124 0.03 -2.40 11.43
C SER A 124 -0.91 -2.42 12.63
N ILE A 125 -0.99 -3.56 13.32
CA ILE A 125 -1.52 -3.57 14.68
C ILE A 125 -0.42 -3.00 15.58
N GLY A 126 -0.73 -1.90 16.26
CA GLY A 126 0.26 -1.07 16.91
C GLY A 126 0.47 -1.44 18.36
N HIS A 127 1.72 -1.66 18.77
CA HIS A 127 2.06 -1.82 20.19
C HIS A 127 1.63 -0.62 21.03
N ILE A 128 1.83 0.61 20.53
CA ILE A 128 1.42 1.85 21.21
C ILE A 128 -0.09 1.86 21.49
N PRO A 129 -0.99 1.81 20.48
CA PRO A 129 -2.43 1.88 20.73
C PRO A 129 -2.95 0.69 21.53
N VAL A 130 -2.43 -0.54 21.31
CA VAL A 130 -2.80 -1.71 22.11
C VAL A 130 -2.43 -1.54 23.58
N ARG A 131 -1.21 -1.04 23.85
CA ARG A 131 -0.74 -0.75 25.21
C ARG A 131 -1.57 0.35 25.87
N MET A 132 -1.89 1.41 25.13
CA MET A 132 -2.74 2.50 25.62
C MET A 132 -4.13 2.00 26.00
N ILE A 133 -4.77 1.18 25.15
CA ILE A 133 -6.07 0.56 25.45
C ILE A 133 -5.95 -0.33 26.70
N ARG A 134 -4.95 -1.21 26.75
CA ARG A 134 -4.80 -2.17 27.85
C ARG A 134 -4.55 -1.51 29.20
N MET A 135 -3.78 -0.42 29.20
CA MET A 135 -3.37 0.30 30.41
C MET A 135 -4.28 1.49 30.75
N ALA A 136 -5.39 1.66 30.01
CA ALA A 136 -6.32 2.79 30.14
C ALA A 136 -5.62 4.16 30.07
N ASP A 137 -4.68 4.30 29.14
CA ASP A 137 -3.98 5.55 28.89
C ASP A 137 -4.92 6.60 28.27
N PRO A 138 -4.89 7.87 28.71
CA PRO A 138 -5.79 8.91 28.20
C PRO A 138 -5.35 9.53 26.86
N GLY A 139 -4.21 9.12 26.30
CA GLY A 139 -3.70 9.60 25.03
C GLY A 139 -4.61 9.23 23.84
N PHE A 140 -4.44 9.93 22.73
CA PHE A 140 -5.19 9.67 21.49
C PHE A 140 -4.34 8.92 20.46
N PHE A 141 -3.25 9.55 20.01
CA PHE A 141 -2.33 8.96 19.01
C PHE A 141 -1.04 8.42 19.65
N LEU A 142 -0.53 9.15 20.64
CA LEU A 142 0.62 8.79 21.45
C LEU A 142 0.20 8.79 22.93
N PRO A 143 0.91 8.01 23.78
CA PRO A 143 0.55 7.89 25.18
C PRO A 143 0.75 9.22 25.93
N ALA A 144 -0.14 9.47 26.88
CA ALA A 144 -0.09 10.61 27.79
C ALA A 144 -0.10 10.20 29.27
N GLY A 145 -0.01 8.90 29.58
CA GLY A 145 -0.05 8.36 30.93
C GLY A 145 0.66 7.00 31.09
N SER A 146 -0.09 6.03 31.61
CA SER A 146 0.39 4.69 31.97
C SER A 146 0.93 3.89 30.78
N GLY A 147 0.38 4.08 29.58
CA GLY A 147 0.86 3.44 28.36
C GLY A 147 2.27 3.87 27.97
N GLY A 148 2.68 5.10 28.32
CA GLY A 148 4.05 5.57 28.07
C GLY A 148 5.00 5.25 29.22
N SER A 149 4.58 5.59 30.43
CA SER A 149 5.45 5.67 31.61
C SER A 149 5.23 4.58 32.67
N GLY A 150 4.13 3.84 32.59
CA GLY A 150 3.84 2.72 33.50
C GLY A 150 4.47 1.43 33.01
N MET A 151 4.87 0.55 33.92
CA MET A 151 5.27 -0.82 33.59
C MET A 151 4.04 -1.72 33.47
N ALA A 152 3.99 -2.54 32.42
CA ALA A 152 2.95 -3.55 32.24
C ALA A 152 3.20 -4.74 33.19
N SER A 153 2.13 -5.28 33.77
CA SER A 153 2.17 -6.56 34.48
C SER A 153 2.27 -7.73 33.49
N GLY A 154 2.60 -8.93 33.99
CA GLY A 154 2.63 -10.13 33.14
C GLY A 154 1.28 -10.40 32.44
N ASP A 155 0.17 -10.18 33.14
CA ASP A 155 -1.18 -10.33 32.58
C ASP A 155 -1.49 -9.26 31.52
N ASP A 156 -0.93 -8.05 31.66
CA ASP A 156 -1.04 -7.03 30.62
C ASP A 156 -0.26 -7.46 29.37
N VAL A 157 0.96 -7.98 29.52
CA VAL A 157 1.79 -8.45 28.39
C VAL A 157 1.10 -9.58 27.63
N VAL A 158 0.54 -10.58 28.32
CA VAL A 158 -0.19 -11.67 27.67
C VAL A 158 -1.39 -11.13 26.89
N ALA A 159 -2.19 -10.26 27.49
CA ALA A 159 -3.36 -9.69 26.83
C ALA A 159 -2.99 -8.82 25.61
N MET A 160 -1.89 -8.07 25.67
CA MET A 160 -1.41 -7.30 24.53
C MET A 160 -0.93 -8.21 23.39
N ALA A 161 -0.27 -9.34 23.71
CA ALA A 161 0.15 -10.31 22.71
C ALA A 161 -1.06 -10.94 22.00
N GLU A 162 -2.11 -11.29 22.75
CA GLU A 162 -3.38 -11.81 22.20
C GLU A 162 -4.05 -10.78 21.28
N ALA A 163 -4.12 -9.51 21.69
CA ALA A 163 -4.68 -8.44 20.88
C ALA A 163 -3.88 -8.19 19.59
N ILE A 164 -2.55 -8.28 19.65
CA ILE A 164 -1.69 -8.21 18.47
C ILE A 164 -1.96 -9.39 17.52
N GLY A 165 -2.08 -10.60 18.05
CA GLY A 165 -2.41 -11.79 17.26
C GLY A 165 -3.74 -11.64 16.54
N ALA A 166 -4.77 -11.20 17.25
CA ALA A 166 -6.08 -10.91 16.67
C ALA A 166 -6.00 -9.83 15.56
N GLY A 167 -5.25 -8.75 15.79
CA GLY A 167 -5.06 -7.71 14.77
C GLY A 167 -4.39 -8.21 13.50
N LEU A 168 -3.43 -9.13 13.60
CA LEU A 168 -2.82 -9.79 12.45
C LEU A 168 -3.83 -10.69 11.71
N GLU A 169 -4.64 -11.47 12.43
CA GLU A 169 -5.72 -12.29 11.85
C GLU A 169 -6.79 -11.42 11.15
N GLU A 170 -7.01 -10.20 11.64
CA GLU A 170 -7.89 -9.19 11.02
C GLU A 170 -7.29 -8.51 9.77
N GLY A 171 -6.05 -8.84 9.41
CA GLY A 171 -5.39 -8.35 8.19
C GLY A 171 -4.46 -7.16 8.39
N ALA A 172 -3.99 -6.91 9.61
CA ALA A 172 -2.85 -6.01 9.79
C ALA A 172 -1.63 -6.55 9.04
N VAL A 173 -0.90 -5.67 8.35
CA VAL A 173 0.23 -6.08 7.50
C VAL A 173 1.55 -6.22 8.28
N GLY A 174 1.50 -6.02 9.60
CA GLY A 174 2.65 -6.15 10.49
C GLY A 174 2.34 -5.64 11.90
N VAL A 175 3.37 -5.58 12.74
CA VAL A 175 3.30 -5.03 14.10
C VAL A 175 4.10 -3.74 14.17
N GLY A 176 3.44 -2.65 14.55
CA GLY A 176 4.04 -1.32 14.68
C GLY A 176 4.61 -1.08 16.06
N PHE A 177 5.75 -0.39 16.13
CA PHE A 177 6.39 -0.02 17.39
C PHE A 177 6.91 1.41 17.34
N GLY A 178 6.79 2.12 18.46
CA GLY A 178 7.47 3.38 18.69
C GLY A 178 8.03 3.41 20.11
N LEU A 179 9.13 2.68 20.32
CA LEU A 179 9.76 2.47 21.64
C LEU A 179 10.13 3.76 22.37
N ALA A 180 10.41 4.84 21.61
CA ALA A 180 10.66 6.16 22.17
C ALA A 180 9.44 6.74 22.93
N TYR A 181 8.23 6.30 22.59
CA TYR A 181 6.97 6.73 23.19
C TYR A 181 6.48 5.80 24.30
N THR A 182 7.03 4.60 24.40
CA THR A 182 6.75 3.63 25.47
C THR A 182 8.01 3.27 26.26
N PRO A 183 8.74 4.24 26.85
CA PRO A 183 10.02 3.99 27.50
C PRO A 183 9.95 3.05 28.71
N ALA A 184 8.76 2.81 29.27
CA ALA A 184 8.54 1.86 30.35
C ALA A 184 8.25 0.41 29.87
N ALA A 185 8.13 0.18 28.55
CA ALA A 185 8.01 -1.17 28.00
C ALA A 185 9.33 -1.93 28.17
N THR A 186 9.25 -3.15 28.69
CA THR A 186 10.44 -3.97 28.94
C THR A 186 10.87 -4.71 27.68
N THR A 187 12.11 -5.20 27.64
CA THR A 187 12.57 -6.09 26.57
C THR A 187 11.70 -7.35 26.46
N GLU A 188 11.29 -7.92 27.59
CA GLU A 188 10.42 -9.10 27.63
C GLU A 188 9.07 -8.84 26.97
N GLU A 189 8.45 -7.70 27.26
CA GLU A 189 7.21 -7.30 26.62
C GLU A 189 7.38 -7.14 25.10
N PHE A 190 8.43 -6.44 24.68
CA PHE A 190 8.73 -6.25 23.27
C PHE A 190 8.97 -7.57 22.53
N GLU A 191 9.76 -8.48 23.12
CA GLU A 191 9.99 -9.81 22.57
C GLU A 191 8.71 -10.63 22.50
N ALA A 192 7.80 -10.50 23.48
CA ALA A 192 6.51 -11.18 23.44
C ALA A 192 5.68 -10.73 22.23
N MET A 193 5.62 -9.44 21.94
CA MET A 193 4.90 -8.92 20.76
C MET A 193 5.54 -9.39 19.45
N LEU A 194 6.86 -9.39 19.36
CA LEU A 194 7.59 -9.86 18.17
C LEU A 194 7.37 -11.36 17.90
N ARG A 195 7.26 -12.19 18.94
CA ARG A 195 6.99 -13.63 18.78
C ARG A 195 5.64 -13.90 18.13
N VAL A 196 4.64 -13.06 18.40
CA VAL A 196 3.32 -13.19 17.77
C VAL A 196 3.41 -12.93 16.27
N ALA A 197 4.23 -11.97 15.83
CA ALA A 197 4.41 -11.68 14.41
C ALA A 197 5.21 -12.75 13.64
N ALA A 198 5.88 -13.67 14.34
CA ALA A 198 6.76 -14.67 13.76
C ALA A 198 6.08 -16.03 13.47
N THR A 199 4.79 -16.17 13.78
CA THR A 199 4.00 -17.40 13.61
C THR A 199 3.15 -17.36 12.35
#